data_AF-A0A1H7TN82-F1
#
_entry.id   AF-A0A1H7TN82-F1
#
_cell.length_a   1.000
_cell.length_b   1.000
_cell.length_c   1.000
_cell.angle_alpha   90.00
_cell.angle_beta   90.00
_cell.angle_gamma   90.00
#
_symmetry.space_group_name_H-M   'P 1'
#
loop_
_entity.id
_entity.type
_entity.pdbx_description
1 polymer ?
#
loop_
_entity_poly.entity_id
_entity_poly.type
_entity_poly.pdbx_seq_one_letter_code
_entity_poly.pdbx_strand_id
1 'polypeptide(L)'
;MNDHVISVPHSHLYPGLVLDAPDGVDDFVVLFSDDSESRARLLGDESGRPVLRVGGYMTTAGTVVDEKVWTVRETLRGGGRLRLRLGRPLP
;
A
#
# COMPACT_ATOMS: atom_id res chain seq x y z
N MET A 1 -10.34 -7.92 15.09
CA MET A 1 -9.58 -7.05 14.17
C MET A 1 -9.18 -7.97 13.04
N ASN A 2 -9.88 -7.89 11.90
CA ASN A 2 -9.55 -8.73 10.73
C ASN A 2 -8.48 -7.97 9.98
N ASP A 3 -7.23 -8.40 10.11
CA ASP A 3 -6.14 -7.79 9.35
C ASP A 3 -6.27 -8.28 7.90
N HIS A 4 -6.66 -7.37 7.01
CA HIS A 4 -6.74 -7.67 5.58
C HIS A 4 -5.32 -7.73 5.02
N VAL A 5 -4.97 -8.80 4.31
CA VAL A 5 -3.64 -8.96 3.72
C VAL A 5 -3.69 -8.73 2.22
N ILE A 6 -2.78 -7.90 1.71
CA ILE A 6 -2.57 -7.64 0.29
C ILE A 6 -1.18 -8.14 -0.10
N SER A 7 -1.13 -9.12 -0.99
CA SER A 7 0.14 -9.63 -1.51
C SER A 7 0.66 -8.74 -2.65
N VAL A 8 1.95 -8.40 -2.57
CA VAL A 8 2.68 -7.65 -3.61
C VAL A 8 3.80 -8.53 -4.15
N PRO A 9 3.91 -8.72 -5.49
CA PRO A 9 4.90 -9.62 -6.08
C PRO A 9 6.32 -9.04 -6.13
N HIS A 10 6.64 -8.11 -5.23
CA HIS A 10 7.92 -7.41 -5.14
C HIS A 10 8.28 -7.18 -3.67
N SER A 11 9.57 -7.01 -3.38
CA SER A 11 10.05 -6.62 -2.04
C SER A 11 9.96 -5.12 -1.76
N HIS A 12 9.54 -4.33 -2.75
CA HIS A 12 9.44 -2.88 -2.66
C HIS A 12 8.23 -2.36 -3.42
N LEU A 13 7.65 -1.27 -2.92
CA LEU A 13 6.67 -0.48 -3.65
C LEU A 13 7.37 0.44 -4.66
N TYR A 14 6.71 0.71 -5.78
CA TYR A 14 7.20 1.61 -6.81
C TYR A 14 6.04 2.32 -7.54
N PRO A 15 6.31 3.47 -8.20
CA PRO A 15 5.29 4.17 -8.96
C PRO A 15 4.73 3.31 -10.11
N GLY A 16 3.40 3.20 -10.17
CA GLY A 16 2.68 2.42 -11.15
C GLY A 16 2.25 1.03 -10.66
N LEU A 17 2.78 0.56 -9.52
CA LEU A 17 2.33 -0.67 -8.87
C LEU A 17 0.82 -0.58 -8.57
N VAL A 18 0.10 -1.68 -8.81
CA VAL A 18 -1.32 -1.79 -8.50
C VAL A 18 -1.50 -2.68 -7.28
N LEU A 19 -2.17 -2.15 -6.25
CA LEU A 19 -2.62 -2.92 -5.09
C LEU A 19 -4.08 -3.30 -5.28
N ASP A 20 -4.44 -4.53 -4.93
CA ASP A 20 -5.82 -5.01 -4.94
C ASP A 20 -6.29 -5.24 -3.50
N ALA A 21 -6.99 -4.24 -2.96
CA ALA A 21 -7.52 -4.24 -1.61
C ALA A 21 -9.00 -4.65 -1.61
N PRO A 22 -9.53 -5.23 -0.52
CA PRO A 22 -10.96 -5.28 -0.30
C PRO A 22 -11.56 -3.86 -0.29
N ASP A 23 -12.74 -3.69 -0.88
CA ASP A 23 -13.45 -2.42 -0.82
C ASP A 23 -13.95 -2.13 0.61
N GLY A 24 -13.97 -0.86 0.99
CA GLY A 24 -14.40 -0.44 2.33
C GLY A 24 -13.38 -0.66 3.46
N VAL A 25 -12.16 -1.08 3.14
CA VAL A 25 -11.07 -1.25 4.09
C VAL A 25 -10.02 -0.18 3.87
N ASP A 26 -9.64 0.51 4.93
CA ASP A 26 -8.61 1.55 4.94
C ASP A 26 -7.31 1.12 5.64
N ASP A 27 -7.32 0.06 6.46
CA ASP A 27 -6.14 -0.47 7.16
C ASP A 27 -5.91 -1.94 6.76
N PHE A 28 -4.70 -2.25 6.30
CA PHE A 28 -4.32 -3.58 5.81
C PHE A 28 -2.83 -3.84 5.96
N VAL A 29 -2.44 -5.12 5.92
CA VAL A 29 -1.05 -5.55 5.87
C VAL A 29 -0.66 -5.77 4.41
N VAL A 30 0.46 -5.19 4.00
CA VAL A 30 1.12 -5.50 2.73
C VAL A 30 2.12 -6.62 2.99
N LEU A 31 1.89 -7.78 2.35
CA LEU A 31 2.82 -8.90 2.33
C LEU A 31 3.64 -8.83 1.05
N PHE A 32 4.94 -8.60 1.18
CA PHE A 32 5.86 -8.51 0.06
C PHE A 32 6.34 -9.89 -0.39
N SER A 33 6.97 -9.96 -1.58
CA SER A 33 7.40 -11.25 -2.16
C SER A 33 8.54 -11.94 -1.43
N ASP A 34 9.20 -11.23 -0.52
CA ASP A 34 10.29 -11.75 0.31
C ASP A 34 9.83 -12.10 1.73
N ASP A 35 8.52 -12.28 1.92
CA ASP A 35 7.83 -12.54 3.19
C ASP A 35 7.94 -11.41 4.24
N SER A 36 8.50 -10.26 3.87
CA SER A 36 8.42 -9.07 4.71
C SER A 36 7.00 -8.51 4.73
N GLU A 37 6.62 -7.89 5.85
CA GLU A 37 5.29 -7.32 6.05
C GLU A 37 5.39 -5.87 6.49
N SER A 38 4.42 -5.06 6.04
CA SER A 38 4.23 -3.72 6.56
C SER A 38 2.75 -3.37 6.69
N ARG A 39 2.40 -2.66 7.77
CA ARG A 39 1.07 -2.06 7.88
C ARG A 39 0.95 -0.90 6.89
N ALA A 40 -0.18 -0.86 6.19
CA ALA A 40 -0.51 0.20 5.28
C ALA A 40 -1.90 0.75 5.58
N ARG A 41 -2.06 2.06 5.39
CA ARG A 41 -3.31 2.77 5.59
C ARG A 41 -3.63 3.67 4.42
N LEU A 42 -4.80 3.48 3.83
CA LEU A 42 -5.38 4.39 2.85
C LEU A 42 -5.99 5.60 3.59
N LEU A 43 -5.53 6.79 3.24
CA LEU A 43 -5.90 8.05 3.86
C LEU A 43 -6.37 9.04 2.79
N GLY A 44 -7.03 10.13 3.21
CA GLY A 44 -7.20 11.33 2.40
C GLY A 44 -6.15 12.37 2.78
N ASP A 45 -5.55 13.05 1.81
CA ASP A 45 -4.78 14.26 2.05
C ASP A 45 -5.70 15.45 2.40
N GLU A 46 -5.11 16.63 2.65
CA GLU A 46 -5.86 17.86 2.99
C GLU A 46 -6.84 18.30 1.89
N SER A 47 -6.63 17.86 0.64
CA SER A 47 -7.51 18.11 -0.51
C SER A 47 -8.51 16.96 -0.73
N GLY A 48 -8.56 15.97 0.16
CA GLY A 48 -9.39 14.79 0.05
C GLY A 48 -8.91 13.76 -1.00
N ARG A 49 -7.69 13.90 -1.53
CA ARG A 49 -7.14 12.94 -2.50
C ARG A 49 -6.60 11.72 -1.78
N PRO A 50 -6.80 10.51 -2.33
CA PRO A 50 -6.30 9.30 -1.70
C PRO A 50 -4.77 9.25 -1.68
N VAL A 51 -4.22 8.91 -0.52
CA VAL A 51 -2.79 8.62 -0.32
C VAL A 51 -2.66 7.32 0.48
N LEU A 52 -1.59 6.58 0.23
CA LEU A 52 -1.31 5.34 0.95
C LEU A 52 -0.09 5.53 1.85
N ARG A 53 -0.29 5.53 3.16
CA ARG A 53 0.80 5.46 4.14
C ARG A 53 1.21 4.01 4.32
N VAL A 54 2.50 3.71 4.22
CA VAL A 54 3.05 2.36 4.41
C VAL A 54 4.15 2.46 5.45
N GLY A 55 3.99 1.74 6.55
CA GLY A 55 4.94 1.70 7.65
C GLY A 55 6.32 1.24 7.21
N GLY A 56 7.34 1.54 8.01
CA GLY A 56 8.68 1.02 7.77
C GLY A 56 8.72 -0.51 7.88
N TYR A 57 9.60 -1.13 7.11
CA TYR A 57 9.82 -2.58 7.14
C TYR A 57 11.28 -2.91 6.82
N MET A 58 11.68 -4.13 7.15
CA MET A 58 12.98 -4.67 6.80
C MET A 58 12.75 -5.82 5.83
N THR A 59 13.36 -5.73 4.64
CA THR A 59 13.39 -6.85 3.69
C THR A 59 14.18 -8.02 4.28
N THR A 60 13.95 -9.22 3.78
CA THR A 60 14.69 -10.42 4.23
C THR A 60 16.20 -10.33 3.94
N ALA A 61 16.60 -9.50 2.97
CA ALA A 61 18.00 -9.19 2.69
C ALA A 61 18.63 -8.15 3.66
N GLY A 62 17.90 -7.68 4.67
CA GLY A 62 18.37 -6.71 5.66
C GLY A 62 18.32 -5.25 5.20
N THR A 63 17.71 -4.95 4.05
CA THR A 63 17.47 -3.56 3.62
C THR A 63 16.33 -2.97 4.46
N VAL A 64 16.61 -1.88 5.16
CA VAL A 64 15.60 -1.11 5.90
C VAL A 64 14.92 -0.13 4.94
N VAL A 65 13.60 -0.17 4.92
CA VAL A 65 12.76 0.77 4.22
C VAL A 65 11.99 1.57 5.25
N ASP A 66 12.25 2.87 5.32
CA ASP A 66 11.49 3.76 6.20
C ASP A 66 10.03 3.87 5.78
N GLU A 67 9.20 4.34 6.71
CA GLU A 67 7.82 4.68 6.41
C GLU A 67 7.73 5.64 5.21
N LYS A 68 6.80 5.38 4.28
CA LYS A 68 6.56 6.23 3.11
C LYS A 68 5.08 6.47 2.90
N VAL A 69 4.74 7.70 2.52
CA VAL A 69 3.42 8.05 2.01
C VAL A 69 3.47 8.07 0.49
N TRP A 70 2.54 7.38 -0.16
CA TRP A 70 2.46 7.27 -1.61
C TRP A 70 1.23 8.01 -2.12
N THR A 71 1.41 8.80 -3.18
CA THR A 71 0.25 9.31 -3.93
C THR A 71 -0.52 8.14 -4.57
N VAL A 72 -1.84 8.24 -4.67
CA VAL A 72 -2.65 7.30 -5.46
C VAL A 72 -3.10 8.01 -6.74
N ARG A 73 -2.72 7.46 -7.89
CA ARG A 73 -3.03 8.04 -9.21
C ARG A 73 -4.37 7.60 -9.77
N GLU A 74 -4.81 6.41 -9.40
CA GLU A 74 -6.00 5.79 -9.93
C GLU A 74 -6.64 4.91 -8.85
N THR A 75 -7.96 5.04 -8.72
CA THR A 75 -8.78 4.20 -7.85
C THR A 75 -9.90 3.58 -8.68
N LEU A 76 -9.91 2.26 -8.84
CA LEU A 76 -11.00 1.55 -9.50
C LEU A 76 -11.73 0.69 -8.47
N ARG A 77 -13.03 0.94 -8.30
CA ARG A 77 -13.91 0.14 -7.44
C ARG A 77 -14.78 -0.77 -8.29
N GLY A 78 -14.87 -2.04 -7.91
CA GLY A 78 -15.73 -2.99 -8.60
C GLY A 78 -15.68 -4.38 -7.96
N GLY A 79 -16.83 -5.06 -7.90
CA GLY A 79 -16.91 -6.43 -7.39
C GLY A 79 -16.45 -6.60 -5.94
N GLY A 80 -16.63 -5.57 -5.10
CA GLY A 80 -16.18 -5.58 -3.70
C GLY A 80 -14.67 -5.42 -3.53
N ARG A 81 -13.96 -5.00 -4.58
CA ARG A 81 -12.51 -4.73 -4.55
C ARG A 81 -12.20 -3.29 -4.93
N LEU A 82 -11.09 -2.80 -4.40
CA LEU A 82 -10.51 -1.50 -4.65
C LEU A 82 -9.11 -1.69 -5.22
N ARG A 83 -8.92 -1.32 -6.48
CA ARG A 83 -7.59 -1.29 -7.12
C ARG A 83 -7.00 0.10 -6.99
N LEU A 84 -5.80 0.18 -6.40
CA LEU A 84 -5.06 1.40 -6.17
C LEU A 84 -3.81 1.40 -7.03
N ARG A 85 -3.68 2.36 -7.96
CA ARG A 85 -2.43 2.56 -8.69
C ARG A 85 -1.57 3.58 -7.97
N LEU A 86 -0.39 3.15 -7.51
CA LEU A 86 0.53 4.01 -6.80
C LEU A 86 1.16 5.03 -7.75
N GLY A 87 1.35 6.25 -7.26
CA GLY A 87 2.14 7.29 -7.87
C GLY A 87 3.53 7.36 -7.24
N ARG A 88 4.07 8.58 -7.15
CA ARG A 88 5.36 8.81 -6.49
C ARG A 88 5.18 8.82 -4.96
N PRO A 89 6.19 8.40 -4.20
CA PRO A 89 6.23 8.69 -2.78
C PRO A 89 6.29 10.21 -2.57
N LEU A 90 5.65 10.68 -1.52
CA LEU A 90 5.79 12.06 -1.06
C LEU A 90 7.16 12.25 -0.39
N PRO A 91 7.71 13.48 -0.45
CA PRO A 91 8.97 13.82 0.22
C PRO A 91 8.92 13.64 1.74
#